data_AF-A0A6J6MN04-F1
#
_entry.id   AF-A0A6J6MN04-F1
#
_cell.length_a   1.000
_cell.length_b   1.000
_cell.length_c   1.000
_cell.angle_alpha   90.00
_cell.angle_beta   90.00
_cell.angle_gamma   90.00
#
_symmetry.space_group_name_H-M   'P 1'
#
loop_
_entity.id
_entity.type
_entity.pdbx_description
1 polymer ?
#
loop_
_entity_poly.entity_id
_entity_poly.type
_entity_poly.pdbx_seq_one_letter_code
_entity_poly.pdbx_strand_id
1 'polypeptide(L)'
;MNLWTIDPTAREFVMAKRFAKVAADLMGVDGVRLYHDQALFKEPGGGITPWHQDHVYWPLDTTNTITMWMPLVDVPNEIGSVVFASGSHERGDLGGSEIGDDSQLHFDRLIEREKFDLVSYAPMRAGDASFHAGWVLHGAPANETATMRSVMTIIYFADGVRVGEIDSPMRRADNERWLGSLPTGSLAASPLNPLLWSRAT
;
A
#
# COMPACT_ATOMS: atom_id res chain seq x y z
N MET A 1 -0.20 -8.37 7.43
CA MET A 1 -0.12 -8.68 8.89
C MET A 1 0.90 -7.74 9.49
N ASN A 2 0.59 -7.01 10.59
CA ASN A 2 1.55 -6.11 11.26
C ASN A 2 2.76 -6.88 11.82
N LEU A 3 3.84 -7.05 11.06
CA LEU A 3 5.03 -7.76 11.52
C LEU A 3 5.74 -6.99 12.62
N TRP A 4 5.59 -5.66 12.65
CA TRP A 4 6.19 -4.80 13.67
C TRP A 4 5.76 -5.16 15.10
N THR A 5 4.61 -5.80 15.28
CA THR A 5 4.10 -6.17 16.62
C THR A 5 4.64 -7.51 17.12
N ILE A 6 5.18 -8.35 16.23
CA ILE A 6 5.56 -9.73 16.54
C ILE A 6 7.04 -10.03 16.32
N ASP A 7 7.77 -9.22 15.55
CA ASP A 7 9.20 -9.41 15.30
C ASP A 7 10.00 -8.12 15.57
N PRO A 8 11.05 -8.17 16.42
CA PRO A 8 11.81 -6.97 16.78
C PRO A 8 12.62 -6.40 15.61
N THR A 9 13.06 -7.23 14.66
CA THR A 9 13.81 -6.78 13.47
C THR A 9 12.88 -6.06 12.51
N ALA A 10 11.69 -6.63 12.25
CA ALA A 10 10.65 -5.98 11.47
C ALA A 10 10.21 -4.68 12.14
N ARG A 11 10.08 -4.66 13.47
CA ARG A 11 9.76 -3.44 14.22
C ARG A 11 10.81 -2.34 14.02
N GLU A 12 12.09 -2.66 14.16
CA GLU A 12 13.16 -1.68 13.93
C GLU A 12 13.09 -1.11 12.51
N PHE A 13 12.89 -1.98 11.52
CA PHE A 13 12.76 -1.58 10.12
C PHE A 13 11.53 -0.68 9.87
N VAL A 14 10.34 -1.11 10.31
CA VAL A 14 9.07 -0.41 10.07
C VAL A 14 9.02 0.95 10.79
N MET A 15 9.61 1.04 11.98
CA MET A 15 9.65 2.25 12.80
C MET A 15 10.74 3.25 12.35
N ALA A 16 11.51 2.94 11.30
CA ALA A 16 12.59 3.80 10.84
C ALA A 16 12.05 5.15 10.33
N LYS A 17 12.36 6.23 11.06
CA LYS A 17 11.92 7.61 10.74
C LYS A 17 12.25 8.06 9.32
N ARG A 18 13.33 7.55 8.72
CA ARG A 18 13.75 7.93 7.36
C ARG A 18 12.68 7.58 6.31
N PHE A 19 11.99 6.45 6.44
CA PHE A 19 10.95 6.02 5.51
C PHE A 19 9.68 6.86 5.71
N ALA A 20 9.28 7.05 6.97
CA ALA A 20 8.16 7.89 7.35
C ALA A 20 8.35 9.35 6.91
N LYS A 21 9.58 9.90 7.01
CA LYS A 21 9.88 11.24 6.51
C LYS A 21 9.67 11.34 4.99
N VAL A 22 10.18 10.37 4.22
CA VAL A 22 9.99 10.35 2.75
C VAL A 22 8.50 10.31 2.42
N ALA A 23 7.73 9.45 3.11
CA ALA A 23 6.28 9.39 2.95
C ALA A 23 5.60 10.74 3.25
N ALA A 24 5.99 11.43 4.32
CA ALA A 24 5.45 12.72 4.69
C ALA A 24 5.81 13.82 3.67
N ASP A 25 7.05 13.83 3.19
CA ASP A 25 7.51 14.77 2.16
C ASP A 25 6.74 14.57 0.84
N LEU A 26 6.57 13.31 0.41
CA LEU A 26 5.83 12.95 -0.82
C LEU A 26 4.34 13.30 -0.74
N MET A 27 3.71 13.11 0.43
CA MET A 27 2.32 13.51 0.66
C MET A 27 2.15 15.01 0.95
N GLY A 28 3.24 15.75 1.19
CA GLY A 28 3.19 17.16 1.55
C GLY A 28 2.56 17.45 2.93
N VAL A 29 2.70 16.53 3.90
CA VAL A 29 2.09 16.63 5.23
C VAL A 29 3.12 16.82 6.35
N ASP A 30 2.69 17.35 7.49
CA ASP A 30 3.57 17.65 8.63
C ASP A 30 3.85 16.45 9.54
N GLY A 31 3.17 15.32 9.34
CA GLY A 31 3.40 14.10 10.09
C GLY A 31 2.64 12.90 9.53
N VAL A 32 3.16 11.71 9.80
CA VAL A 32 2.58 10.45 9.31
C VAL A 32 2.53 9.37 10.39
N ARG A 33 1.45 8.60 10.34
CA ARG A 33 1.22 7.41 11.17
C ARG A 33 1.37 6.15 10.35
N LEU A 34 1.73 5.07 11.03
CA LEU A 34 1.67 3.72 10.48
C LEU A 34 0.21 3.29 10.33
N TYR A 35 -0.22 2.89 9.13
CA TYR A 35 -1.47 2.17 8.94
C TYR A 35 -1.26 0.67 9.16
N HIS A 36 -0.35 0.10 8.37
CA HIS A 36 -0.11 -1.34 8.30
C HIS A 36 1.28 -1.63 7.74
N ASP A 37 1.91 -2.71 8.17
CA ASP A 37 3.05 -3.30 7.46
C ASP A 37 2.73 -4.75 7.06
N GLN A 38 3.43 -5.25 6.04
CA GLN A 38 3.40 -6.67 5.68
C GLN A 38 4.60 -7.03 4.81
N ALA A 39 5.07 -8.26 4.95
CA ALA A 39 5.96 -8.89 3.98
C ALA A 39 5.12 -9.65 2.94
N LEU A 40 5.49 -9.50 1.67
CA LEU A 40 4.86 -10.17 0.54
C LEU A 40 5.89 -11.04 -0.17
N PHE A 41 5.57 -12.33 -0.28
CA PHE A 41 6.41 -13.32 -0.93
C PHE A 41 5.70 -13.83 -2.18
N LYS A 42 6.33 -13.65 -3.34
CA LYS A 42 5.88 -14.28 -4.58
C LYS A 42 6.85 -15.40 -4.94
N GLU A 43 6.44 -16.62 -4.60
CA GLU A 43 7.19 -17.85 -4.88
C GLU A 43 7.37 -18.10 -6.39
N PRO A 44 8.34 -18.94 -6.79
CA PRO A 44 8.44 -19.44 -8.16
C PRO A 44 7.11 -20.03 -8.65
N GLY A 45 6.64 -19.59 -9.82
CA GLY A 45 5.34 -19.98 -10.37
C GLY A 45 4.13 -19.29 -9.70
N GLY A 46 4.35 -18.36 -8.77
CA GLY A 46 3.30 -17.59 -8.14
C GLY A 46 2.54 -16.70 -9.14
N GLY A 47 1.21 -16.70 -9.06
CA GLY A 47 0.34 -15.98 -9.99
C GLY A 47 0.45 -14.45 -9.92
N ILE A 48 -0.39 -13.79 -10.71
CA ILE A 48 -0.49 -12.33 -10.71
C ILE A 48 -0.97 -11.80 -9.35
N THR A 49 -0.67 -10.53 -9.08
CA THR A 49 -1.44 -9.74 -8.12
C THR A 49 -2.47 -8.97 -8.94
N PRO A 50 -3.78 -9.26 -8.81
CA PRO A 50 -4.80 -8.58 -9.58
C PRO A 50 -4.76 -7.07 -9.44
N TRP A 51 -5.24 -6.36 -10.46
CA TRP A 51 -5.40 -4.90 -10.38
C TRP A 51 -6.31 -4.49 -9.22
N HIS A 52 -5.88 -3.50 -8.44
CA HIS A 52 -6.66 -2.97 -7.31
C HIS A 52 -6.23 -1.54 -6.95
N GLN A 53 -7.04 -0.90 -6.10
CA GLN A 53 -6.71 0.32 -5.39
C GLN A 53 -6.77 0.03 -3.89
N ASP A 54 -5.69 0.30 -3.16
CA ASP A 54 -5.60 -0.05 -1.75
C ASP A 54 -6.62 0.73 -0.89
N HIS A 55 -6.92 1.97 -1.27
CA HIS A 55 -7.78 2.85 -0.47
C HIS A 55 -9.24 2.38 -0.38
N VAL A 56 -9.67 1.44 -1.24
CA VAL A 56 -10.98 0.77 -1.14
C VAL A 56 -11.16 0.10 0.22
N TYR A 57 -10.06 -0.38 0.81
CA TYR A 57 -10.05 -1.09 2.09
C TYR A 57 -9.97 -0.17 3.30
N TRP A 58 -9.40 1.03 3.15
CA TRP A 58 -8.99 1.86 4.28
C TRP A 58 -10.11 2.81 4.72
N PRO A 59 -10.72 2.66 5.91
CA PRO A 59 -11.75 3.57 6.40
C PRO A 59 -11.11 4.82 7.03
N LEU A 60 -10.36 5.57 6.22
CA LEU A 60 -9.71 6.81 6.60
C LEU A 60 -10.38 7.98 5.87
N ASP A 61 -10.76 9.03 6.60
CA ASP A 61 -11.35 10.25 6.02
C ASP A 61 -10.25 11.18 5.48
N THR A 62 -9.51 10.70 4.49
CA THR A 62 -8.42 11.43 3.83
C THR A 62 -8.03 10.74 2.54
N THR A 63 -7.42 11.45 1.59
CA THR A 63 -6.69 10.83 0.47
C THR A 63 -5.18 10.78 0.71
N ASN A 64 -4.68 11.44 1.76
CA ASN A 64 -3.26 11.48 2.12
C ASN A 64 -2.81 10.18 2.78
N THR A 65 -2.68 9.17 1.93
CA THR A 65 -2.26 7.80 2.24
C THR A 65 -1.23 7.37 1.21
N ILE A 66 -0.20 6.64 1.64
CA ILE A 66 0.88 6.22 0.74
C ILE A 66 1.46 4.88 1.19
N THR A 67 1.68 3.99 0.24
CA THR A 67 2.33 2.70 0.46
C THR A 67 3.77 2.81 -0.02
N MET A 68 4.73 2.50 0.85
CA MET A 68 6.09 2.16 0.46
C MET A 68 6.15 0.68 0.09
N TRP A 69 6.73 0.36 -1.05
CA TRP A 69 7.03 -1.00 -1.49
C TRP A 69 8.54 -1.11 -1.69
N MET A 70 9.19 -2.01 -0.94
CA MET A 70 10.65 -2.18 -0.96
C MET A 70 10.99 -3.66 -1.11
N PRO A 71 11.66 -4.07 -2.21
CA PRO A 71 12.13 -5.42 -2.31
C PRO A 71 13.31 -5.64 -1.35
N LEU A 72 13.30 -6.80 -0.68
CA LEU A 72 14.35 -7.24 0.25
C LEU A 72 15.46 -8.03 -0.48
N VAL A 73 15.27 -8.27 -1.77
CA VAL A 73 16.16 -8.96 -2.70
C VAL A 73 16.19 -8.16 -4.00
N ASP A 74 17.19 -8.40 -4.85
CA ASP A 74 17.18 -7.82 -6.19
C ASP A 74 15.97 -8.35 -6.99
N VAL A 75 15.26 -7.45 -7.66
CA VAL A 75 14.13 -7.74 -8.55
C VAL A 75 14.57 -7.45 -9.97
N PRO A 76 14.99 -8.47 -10.74
CA PRO A 76 15.33 -8.30 -12.12
C PRO A 76 14.04 -8.13 -12.95
N ASN A 77 14.19 -7.70 -14.21
CA ASN A 77 13.05 -7.41 -15.08
C ASN A 77 12.11 -8.61 -15.26
N GLU A 78 12.66 -9.82 -15.26
CA GLU A 78 11.96 -11.08 -15.50
C GLU A 78 11.03 -11.47 -14.34
N ILE A 79 11.34 -11.07 -13.10
CA ILE A 79 10.47 -11.28 -11.94
C ILE A 79 9.32 -10.25 -11.93
N GLY A 80 9.63 -9.03 -12.38
CA GLY A 80 8.69 -7.92 -12.41
C GLY A 80 8.46 -7.24 -11.06
N SER A 81 8.42 -5.91 -11.09
CA SER A 81 7.95 -5.09 -9.98
C SER A 81 6.42 -4.93 -10.01
N VAL A 82 5.90 -4.09 -9.13
CA VAL A 82 4.54 -3.55 -9.28
C VAL A 82 4.45 -2.77 -10.60
N VAL A 83 3.30 -2.87 -11.25
CA VAL A 83 2.91 -2.08 -12.43
C VAL A 83 1.81 -1.12 -12.01
N PHE A 84 1.92 0.13 -12.43
CA PHE A 84 1.05 1.23 -12.05
C PHE A 84 0.37 1.82 -13.27
N ALA A 85 -0.91 2.16 -13.15
CA ALA A 85 -1.59 3.01 -14.11
C ALA A 85 -1.34 4.49 -13.74
N SER A 86 -0.43 5.14 -14.46
CA SER A 86 -0.01 6.52 -14.22
C SER A 86 -1.20 7.50 -14.23
N GLY A 87 -1.25 8.39 -13.24
CA GLY A 87 -2.32 9.39 -13.09
C GLY A 87 -3.64 8.85 -12.53
N SER A 88 -3.82 7.53 -12.38
CA SER A 88 -5.09 6.93 -11.92
C SER A 88 -5.61 7.47 -10.58
N HIS A 89 -4.71 7.77 -9.64
CA HIS A 89 -5.04 8.33 -8.33
C HIS A 89 -5.80 9.67 -8.37
N GLU A 90 -5.65 10.47 -9.43
CA GLU A 90 -6.35 11.74 -9.57
C GLU A 90 -7.87 11.57 -9.77
N ARG A 91 -8.30 10.36 -10.14
CA ARG A 91 -9.71 10.02 -10.36
C ARG A 91 -10.41 9.47 -9.12
N GLY A 92 -9.70 9.28 -8.01
CA GLY A 92 -10.24 8.69 -6.79
C GLY A 92 -10.65 7.23 -6.99
N ASP A 93 -11.80 6.84 -6.44
CA ASP A 93 -12.34 5.48 -6.57
C ASP A 93 -12.77 5.19 -8.02
N LEU A 94 -12.15 4.16 -8.61
CA LEU A 94 -12.43 3.71 -9.98
C LEU A 94 -13.47 2.57 -10.03
N GLY A 95 -14.16 2.30 -8.93
CA GLY A 95 -15.28 1.37 -8.84
C GLY A 95 -14.89 -0.11 -8.85
N GLY A 96 -13.74 -0.44 -8.25
CA GLY A 96 -13.27 -1.83 -8.13
C GLY A 96 -13.98 -2.61 -7.03
N SER A 97 -14.02 -3.94 -7.19
CA SER A 97 -14.37 -4.88 -6.11
C SER A 97 -13.15 -5.21 -5.25
N GLU A 98 -13.33 -6.12 -4.29
CA GLU A 98 -12.19 -6.79 -3.64
C GLU A 98 -11.23 -7.39 -4.68
N ILE A 99 -9.93 -7.32 -4.39
CA ILE A 99 -8.85 -7.87 -5.19
C ILE A 99 -9.09 -9.35 -5.51
N GLY A 100 -9.07 -9.67 -6.80
CA GLY A 100 -9.44 -10.98 -7.34
C GLY A 100 -9.79 -10.91 -8.83
N ASP A 101 -10.35 -12.00 -9.36
CA ASP A 101 -10.64 -12.12 -10.80
C ASP A 101 -11.63 -11.05 -11.30
N ASP A 102 -12.65 -10.72 -10.52
CA ASP A 102 -13.63 -9.69 -10.88
C ASP A 102 -12.98 -8.30 -10.94
N SER A 103 -12.09 -7.97 -9.99
CA SER A 103 -11.32 -6.72 -10.01
C SER A 103 -10.39 -6.67 -11.22
N GLN A 104 -9.73 -7.79 -11.54
CA GLN A 104 -8.84 -7.89 -12.70
C GLN A 104 -9.61 -7.60 -13.99
N LEU A 105 -10.73 -8.30 -14.20
CA LEU A 105 -11.58 -8.13 -15.39
C LEU A 105 -12.15 -6.72 -15.51
N HIS A 106 -12.56 -6.10 -14.40
CA HIS A 106 -13.05 -4.72 -14.39
C HIS A 106 -11.96 -3.74 -14.80
N PHE A 107 -10.79 -3.83 -14.17
CA PHE A 107 -9.72 -2.88 -14.38
C PHE A 107 -8.99 -3.06 -15.71
N ASP A 108 -8.89 -4.27 -16.26
CA ASP A 108 -8.37 -4.46 -17.62
C ASP A 108 -9.22 -3.70 -18.65
N ARG A 109 -10.55 -3.80 -18.56
CA ARG A 109 -11.46 -3.03 -19.43
C ARG A 109 -11.32 -1.53 -19.20
N LEU A 110 -11.15 -1.10 -17.96
CA LEU A 110 -10.98 0.31 -17.62
C LEU A 110 -9.67 0.86 -18.19
N ILE A 111 -8.57 0.14 -18.02
CA ILE A 111 -7.23 0.50 -18.52
C ILE A 111 -7.26 0.65 -20.04
N GLU A 112 -7.85 -0.31 -20.75
CA GLU A 112 -7.98 -0.24 -22.21
C GLU A 112 -8.84 0.94 -22.66
N ARG A 113 -10.00 1.13 -22.02
CA ARG A 113 -10.95 2.19 -22.38
C ARG A 113 -10.39 3.59 -22.14
N GLU A 114 -9.76 3.80 -20.99
CA GLU A 114 -9.24 5.10 -20.56
C GLU A 114 -7.81 5.34 -21.06
N LYS A 115 -7.17 4.32 -21.64
CA LYS A 115 -5.80 4.35 -22.17
C LYS A 115 -4.78 4.82 -21.13
N PHE A 116 -4.85 4.25 -19.93
CA PHE A 116 -3.85 4.53 -18.90
C PHE A 116 -2.46 4.14 -19.38
N ASP A 117 -1.48 5.01 -19.11
CA ASP A 117 -0.07 4.69 -19.30
C ASP A 117 0.38 3.74 -18.18
N LEU A 118 0.90 2.58 -18.55
CA LEU A 118 1.30 1.53 -17.61
C LEU A 118 2.81 1.59 -17.38
N VAL A 119 3.20 1.89 -16.14
CA VAL A 119 4.59 2.09 -15.76
C VAL A 119 5.02 1.03 -14.76
N SER A 120 6.21 0.48 -14.99
CA SER A 120 6.91 -0.42 -14.08
C SER A 120 8.29 0.18 -13.80
N TYR A 121 8.84 -0.07 -12.61
CA TYR A 121 10.14 0.45 -12.18
C TYR A 121 11.20 -0.66 -12.01
N ALA A 122 10.94 -1.84 -12.57
CA ALA A 122 11.97 -2.87 -12.71
C ALA A 122 13.07 -2.43 -13.70
N PRO A 123 14.34 -2.86 -13.52
CA PRO A 123 14.81 -3.68 -12.40
C PRO A 123 15.02 -2.83 -11.14
N MET A 124 14.82 -3.44 -9.98
CA MET A 124 15.08 -2.82 -8.67
C MET A 124 16.13 -3.61 -7.92
N ARG A 125 17.01 -2.94 -7.18
CA ARG A 125 17.94 -3.56 -6.25
C ARG A 125 17.32 -3.72 -4.87
N ALA A 126 17.84 -4.66 -4.07
CA ALA A 126 17.49 -4.77 -2.67
C ALA A 126 17.68 -3.41 -1.97
N GLY A 127 16.62 -2.92 -1.32
CA GLY A 127 16.63 -1.62 -0.64
C GLY A 127 16.20 -0.42 -1.48
N ASP A 128 15.99 -0.56 -2.80
CA ASP A 128 15.25 0.45 -3.58
C ASP A 128 13.79 0.52 -3.06
N ALA A 129 13.08 1.61 -3.34
CA ALA A 129 11.67 1.70 -2.96
C ALA A 129 10.85 2.48 -3.97
N SER A 130 9.64 1.98 -4.24
CA SER A 130 8.57 2.77 -4.86
C SER A 130 7.59 3.22 -3.80
N PHE A 131 6.94 4.35 -4.06
CA PHE A 131 5.86 4.87 -3.23
C PHE A 131 4.64 5.14 -4.12
N HIS A 132 3.47 4.70 -3.69
CA HIS A 132 2.22 4.93 -4.42
C HIS A 132 1.10 5.36 -3.48
N ALA A 133 0.30 6.34 -3.92
CA ALA A 133 -0.86 6.79 -3.17
C ALA A 133 -1.95 5.71 -3.16
N GLY A 134 -2.83 5.71 -2.15
CA GLY A 134 -3.85 4.67 -1.99
C GLY A 134 -4.78 4.48 -3.19
N TRP A 135 -5.05 5.55 -3.93
CA TRP A 135 -5.89 5.52 -5.13
C TRP A 135 -5.12 5.21 -6.43
N VAL A 136 -3.82 4.96 -6.37
CA VAL A 136 -3.09 4.51 -7.57
C VAL A 136 -3.56 3.09 -7.90
N LEU A 137 -4.14 2.92 -9.09
CA LEU A 137 -4.47 1.61 -9.64
C LEU A 137 -3.17 0.88 -9.97
N HIS A 138 -2.98 -0.30 -9.37
CA HIS A 138 -1.75 -1.06 -9.49
C HIS A 138 -1.98 -2.58 -9.41
N GLY A 139 -1.02 -3.32 -9.91
CA GLY A 139 -1.02 -4.79 -9.96
C GLY A 139 0.41 -5.32 -10.08
N ALA A 140 0.60 -6.63 -10.17
CA ALA A 140 1.91 -7.20 -10.40
C ALA A 140 1.85 -8.47 -11.26
N PRO A 141 2.82 -8.70 -12.16
CA PRO A 141 2.87 -9.90 -13.00
C PRO A 141 3.09 -11.17 -12.15
N ALA A 142 2.90 -12.32 -12.78
CA ALA A 142 3.28 -13.61 -12.20
C ALA A 142 4.80 -13.71 -12.06
N ASN A 143 5.28 -14.51 -11.11
CA ASN A 143 6.69 -14.83 -11.00
C ASN A 143 7.00 -16.10 -11.79
N GLU A 144 7.49 -15.94 -13.02
CA GLU A 144 7.84 -17.05 -13.91
C GLU A 144 9.29 -17.55 -13.69
N THR A 145 9.99 -17.01 -12.70
CA THR A 145 11.40 -17.35 -12.42
C THR A 145 11.53 -18.40 -11.33
N ALA A 146 12.76 -18.90 -11.13
CA ALA A 146 13.09 -19.82 -10.05
C ALA A 146 13.42 -19.11 -8.71
N THR A 147 13.35 -17.77 -8.66
CA THR A 147 13.74 -16.98 -7.49
C THR A 147 12.51 -16.37 -6.83
N MET A 148 12.37 -16.55 -5.52
CA MET A 148 11.30 -15.92 -4.76
C MET A 148 11.49 -14.40 -4.71
N ARG A 149 10.42 -13.64 -4.99
CA ARG A 149 10.38 -12.18 -4.77
C ARG A 149 9.92 -11.89 -3.34
N SER A 150 10.82 -11.38 -2.52
CA SER A 150 10.52 -10.97 -1.14
C SER A 150 10.49 -9.46 -1.01
N VAL A 151 9.41 -8.93 -0.43
CA VAL A 151 9.16 -7.48 -0.35
C VAL A 151 8.64 -7.13 1.04
N MET A 152 9.04 -5.98 1.57
CA MET A 152 8.36 -5.32 2.67
C MET A 152 7.51 -4.16 2.14
N THR A 153 6.26 -4.07 2.61
CA THR A 153 5.42 -2.89 2.40
C THR A 153 5.13 -2.20 3.71
N ILE A 154 5.15 -0.86 3.72
CA ILE A 154 4.73 -0.05 4.85
C ILE A 154 3.72 0.98 4.35
N ILE A 155 2.52 0.98 4.93
CA ILE A 155 1.44 1.88 4.56
C ILE A 155 1.39 2.99 5.61
N TYR A 156 1.38 4.22 5.14
CA TYR A 156 1.30 5.43 5.94
C TYR A 156 0.04 6.22 5.63
N PHE A 157 -0.41 7.00 6.60
CA PHE A 157 -1.43 8.04 6.42
C PHE A 157 -1.04 9.29 7.20
N ALA A 158 -1.59 10.44 6.79
CA ALA A 158 -1.35 11.70 7.47
C ALA A 158 -1.78 11.66 8.96
N ASP A 159 -1.00 12.27 9.84
CA ASP A 159 -1.40 12.47 11.23
C ASP A 159 -2.62 13.40 11.33
N GLY A 160 -3.40 13.27 12.40
CA GLY A 160 -4.62 14.06 12.62
C GLY A 160 -5.87 13.59 11.86
N VAL A 161 -5.75 12.56 11.03
CA VAL A 161 -6.86 11.98 10.25
C VAL A 161 -7.87 11.28 11.16
N ARG A 162 -9.15 11.33 10.77
CA ARG A 162 -10.24 10.62 11.45
C ARG A 162 -10.59 9.31 10.74
N VAL A 163 -11.17 8.37 11.49
CA VAL A 163 -11.79 7.17 10.94
C VAL A 163 -12.98 7.60 10.09
N GLY A 164 -12.97 7.22 8.82
CA GLY A 164 -14.03 7.50 7.85
C GLY A 164 -15.24 6.57 7.99
N GLU A 165 -16.06 6.54 6.96
CA GLU A 165 -17.22 5.65 6.90
C GLU A 165 -16.79 4.17 6.82
N ILE A 166 -17.49 3.32 7.55
CA ILE A 166 -17.32 1.86 7.56
C ILE A 166 -18.54 1.25 6.88
N ASP A 167 -18.66 1.53 5.60
CA ASP A 167 -19.80 1.29 4.72
C ASP A 167 -19.70 -0.03 3.92
N SER A 168 -18.56 -0.73 4.01
CA SER A 168 -18.34 -2.02 3.34
C SER A 168 -17.80 -3.10 4.27
N PRO A 169 -17.98 -4.40 3.95
CA PRO A 169 -17.34 -5.49 4.69
C PRO A 169 -15.81 -5.39 4.69
N MET A 170 -15.21 -4.92 3.58
CA MET A 170 -13.76 -4.72 3.46
C MET A 170 -13.26 -3.68 4.46
N ARG A 171 -13.89 -2.50 4.49
CA ARG A 171 -13.55 -1.43 5.44
C ARG A 171 -13.79 -1.83 6.89
N ARG A 172 -14.82 -2.64 7.15
CA ARG A 172 -15.08 -3.19 8.49
C ARG A 172 -13.94 -4.11 8.93
N ALA A 173 -13.52 -5.03 8.06
CA ALA A 173 -12.42 -5.95 8.34
C ALA A 173 -11.11 -5.19 8.60
N ASP A 174 -10.82 -4.17 7.80
CA ASP A 174 -9.61 -3.35 7.95
C ASP A 174 -9.66 -2.45 9.20
N ASN A 175 -10.82 -1.90 9.55
CA ASN A 175 -11.00 -1.17 10.82
C ASN A 175 -10.69 -2.08 12.02
N GLU A 176 -11.25 -3.29 12.03
CA GLU A 176 -11.07 -4.27 13.10
C GLU A 176 -9.60 -4.70 13.23
N ARG A 177 -8.93 -4.91 12.10
CA ARG A 177 -7.55 -5.43 12.08
C ARG A 177 -6.50 -4.36 12.32
N TRP A 178 -6.62 -3.19 11.69
CA TRP A 178 -5.52 -2.22 11.57
C TRP A 178 -5.76 -0.90 12.29
N LEU A 179 -7.02 -0.55 12.57
CA LEU A 179 -7.37 0.66 13.31
C LEU A 179 -7.89 0.38 14.73
N GLY A 180 -7.90 -0.88 15.17
CA GLY A 180 -8.30 -1.26 16.51
C GLY A 180 -9.78 -1.03 16.79
N SER A 181 -10.63 -1.21 15.78
CA SER A 181 -12.09 -1.05 15.87
C SER A 181 -12.53 0.34 16.34
N LEU A 182 -11.74 1.37 16.05
CA LEU A 182 -12.09 2.75 16.38
C LEU A 182 -13.40 3.15 15.69
N PRO A 183 -14.27 3.94 16.35
CA PRO A 183 -15.54 4.34 15.76
C PRO A 183 -15.33 5.42 14.69
N THR A 184 -16.19 5.42 13.66
CA THR A 184 -16.26 6.50 12.65
C THR A 184 -16.30 7.88 13.33
N GLY A 185 -15.53 8.82 12.77
CA GLY A 185 -15.38 10.18 13.27
C GLY A 185 -14.38 10.33 14.43
N SER A 186 -13.88 9.25 15.04
CA SER A 186 -12.79 9.35 16.02
C SER A 186 -11.43 9.58 15.35
N LEU A 187 -10.43 10.01 16.12
CA LEU A 187 -9.07 10.16 15.61
C LEU A 187 -8.49 8.76 15.27
N ALA A 188 -7.97 8.58 14.05
CA ALA A 188 -7.32 7.34 13.62
C ALA A 188 -5.92 7.24 14.25
N ALA A 189 -5.89 6.92 15.55
CA ALA A 189 -4.67 6.93 16.37
C ALA A 189 -4.73 5.85 17.45
N SER A 190 -4.99 4.60 17.05
CA SER A 190 -4.94 3.46 17.96
C SER A 190 -3.48 3.12 18.34
N PRO A 191 -3.24 2.22 19.32
CA PRO A 191 -1.91 1.66 19.57
C PRO A 191 -1.29 0.95 18.35
N LEU A 192 -2.11 0.55 17.37
CA LEU A 192 -1.65 -0.06 16.12
C LEU A 192 -1.16 0.99 15.10
N ASN A 193 -1.47 2.26 15.32
CA ASN A 193 -1.18 3.36 14.39
C ASN A 193 -0.29 4.45 15.02
N PRO A 194 0.92 4.10 15.52
CA PRO A 194 1.81 5.08 16.12
C PRO A 194 2.20 6.18 15.13
N LEU A 195 2.42 7.38 15.65
CA LEU A 195 3.06 8.47 14.92
C LEU A 195 4.53 8.10 14.69
N LEU A 196 4.94 8.02 13.42
CA LEU A 196 6.30 7.62 13.05
C LEU A 196 7.21 8.81 12.78
N TRP A 197 6.65 9.91 12.27
CA TRP A 197 7.40 11.12 12.00
C TRP A 197 6.49 12.35 12.06
N SER A 198 7.01 13.48 12.53
CA SER A 198 6.42 14.80 12.34
C SER A 198 7.48 15.90 12.30
N ARG A 199 7.21 17.02 11.61
CA ARG A 199 8.10 18.19 11.54
C ARG A 199 8.34 18.88 12.89
N ALA A 200 7.44 18.67 13.85
CA ALA A 200 7.56 19.21 15.19
C ALA A 200 8.52 18.43 16.09
N THR A 201 9.08 17.31 15.62
CA THR A 201 9.91 16.36 16.40
C THR A 201 11.29 16.11 15.83
#